data_AF-L0P492-F1
#
_entry.id   AF-L0P492-F1
#
_cell.length_a   1.000
_cell.length_b   1.000
_cell.length_c   1.000
_cell.angle_alpha   90.00
_cell.angle_beta   90.00
_cell.angle_gamma   90.00
#
_symmetry.space_group_name_H-M   'P 1'
#
loop_
_entity.id
_entity.type
_entity.pdbx_description
1 polymer ?
#
loop_
_entity_poly.entity_id
_entity_poly.type
_entity_poly.pdbx_seq_one_letter_code
_entity_poly.pdbx_strand_id
1 'polypeptide(L)'
;GIGSAIRAASASAAGPTTGLLAAAADEVSSAAAALFSEYARECQEVLKQAAAFHGEFTRALAAAGAAYAQAEASNTAAMSGTAGSSGALGSVGMLSGNPLTALMMGGTGEPILSDRVLAIIDSAYIRPIFGPNNPVAQYTPEQWWPFIGNLSLDQSIAQGVTLLNNGINAELQNGHDVVVFGYSQSAAVATNEIRALMALPPGQAPDPSRLAFTLIGNINNPNGGVLERYVGLYLPFLDMSFNGATPPDSPYQTYMYTGQYDGYAHNPQYPLNILSDLNAFMGIRWVHNAYPFTAAEVANAVPLPTSPGYTGNTHYYMFLTQDLPLLQPIRAIPLVGTPIAELIQPDLRVLVDLGYGYGYADVPTPASLFAPINPIAVASALATGTVQGPQAALVSIGLLPQSALPNTYPYLPSANPGLMFNFGQSSVTELSVLSGAL
;
A
#
# COMPACT_ATOMS: atom_id res chain seq x y z
N GLY A 1 -16.66 2.25 29.43
CA GLY A 1 -15.63 2.91 28.61
C GLY A 1 -15.09 1.95 27.57
N ILE A 2 -14.20 2.40 26.68
CA ILE A 2 -13.66 1.58 25.58
C ILE A 2 -12.99 0.29 26.11
N GLY A 3 -12.15 0.40 27.15
CA GLY A 3 -11.48 -0.77 27.75
C GLY A 3 -12.43 -1.81 28.39
N SER A 4 -13.61 -1.40 28.88
CA SER A 4 -14.61 -2.36 29.38
C SER A 4 -15.38 -3.03 28.24
N ALA A 5 -15.60 -2.33 27.12
CA ALA A 5 -16.25 -2.87 25.93
C ALA A 5 -15.34 -3.90 25.22
N ILE A 6 -14.04 -3.61 25.10
CA ILE A 6 -13.05 -4.54 24.52
C ILE A 6 -12.93 -5.82 25.35
N ARG A 7 -12.90 -5.70 26.69
CA ARG A 7 -12.89 -6.89 27.58
C ARG A 7 -14.17 -7.71 27.46
N ALA A 8 -15.33 -7.07 27.35
CA ALA A 8 -16.60 -7.75 27.16
C ALA A 8 -16.67 -8.50 25.81
N ALA A 9 -16.22 -7.86 24.72
CA ALA A 9 -16.15 -8.46 23.39
C ALA A 9 -15.14 -9.63 23.32
N SER A 10 -13.97 -9.47 23.97
CA SER A 10 -12.95 -10.53 24.05
C SER A 10 -13.46 -11.73 24.83
N ALA A 11 -14.14 -11.50 25.96
CA ALA A 11 -14.76 -12.54 26.76
C ALA A 11 -15.90 -13.27 26.02
N SER A 12 -16.71 -12.55 25.23
CA SER A 12 -17.78 -13.18 24.43
C SER A 12 -17.23 -14.02 23.27
N ALA A 13 -16.08 -13.63 22.70
CA ALA A 13 -15.46 -14.35 21.59
C ALA A 13 -14.62 -15.56 22.03
N ALA A 14 -14.13 -15.59 23.28
CA ALA A 14 -13.22 -16.62 23.78
C ALA A 14 -13.78 -18.05 23.68
N GLY A 15 -15.02 -18.27 24.10
CA GLY A 15 -15.66 -19.59 24.07
C GLY A 15 -15.88 -20.13 22.64
N PRO A 16 -16.56 -19.37 21.76
CA PRO A 16 -16.82 -19.81 20.38
C PRO A 16 -15.58 -20.04 19.51
N THR A 17 -14.44 -19.42 19.84
CA THR A 17 -13.22 -19.48 19.03
C THR A 17 -12.20 -20.51 19.52
N THR A 18 -12.15 -20.80 20.82
CA THR A 18 -11.18 -21.77 21.41
C THR A 18 -11.71 -23.20 21.52
N GLY A 19 -13.00 -23.40 21.18
CA GLY A 19 -13.69 -24.69 21.19
C GLY A 19 -14.29 -25.04 19.82
N LEU A 20 -13.56 -24.76 18.73
CA LEU A 20 -14.04 -25.05 17.38
C LEU A 20 -14.20 -26.56 17.20
N LEU A 21 -15.36 -27.00 16.72
CA LEU A 21 -15.59 -28.39 16.37
C LEU A 21 -15.11 -28.66 14.93
N ALA A 22 -14.62 -29.87 14.68
CA ALA A 22 -14.27 -30.32 13.34
C ALA A 22 -15.52 -30.29 12.44
N ALA A 23 -15.38 -29.71 11.24
CA ALA A 23 -16.48 -29.60 10.28
C ALA A 23 -16.93 -30.95 9.71
N ALA A 24 -16.03 -31.94 9.71
CA ALA A 24 -16.29 -33.33 9.36
C ALA A 24 -15.39 -34.27 10.21
N ALA A 25 -15.68 -35.57 10.20
CA ALA A 25 -15.01 -36.58 11.03
C ALA A 25 -13.64 -37.04 10.47
N ASP A 26 -13.13 -36.36 9.44
CA ASP A 26 -11.83 -36.67 8.85
C ASP A 26 -10.68 -35.97 9.59
N GLU A 27 -9.49 -36.52 9.39
CA GLU A 27 -8.25 -36.09 10.04
C GLU A 27 -7.86 -34.64 9.69
N VAL A 28 -8.21 -34.16 8.48
CA VAL A 28 -7.90 -32.80 8.03
C VAL A 28 -8.80 -31.79 8.74
N SER A 29 -10.11 -32.07 8.82
CA SER A 29 -11.07 -31.25 9.58
C SER A 29 -10.77 -31.21 11.08
N SER A 30 -10.30 -32.32 11.65
CA SER A 30 -9.87 -32.39 13.04
C SER A 30 -8.60 -31.58 13.29
N ALA A 31 -7.60 -31.69 12.42
CA ALA A 31 -6.38 -30.90 12.49
C ALA A 31 -6.63 -29.40 12.30
N ALA A 32 -7.52 -29.02 11.38
CA ALA A 32 -7.92 -27.63 11.16
C ALA A 32 -8.63 -27.05 12.40
N ALA A 33 -9.59 -27.77 12.99
CA ALA A 33 -10.26 -27.32 14.20
C ALA A 33 -9.31 -27.19 15.41
N ALA A 34 -8.35 -28.10 15.54
CA ALA A 34 -7.30 -28.02 16.56
C ALA A 34 -6.39 -26.80 16.34
N LEU A 35 -6.00 -26.54 15.09
CA LEU A 35 -5.17 -25.38 14.72
C LEU A 35 -5.88 -24.05 15.01
N PHE A 36 -7.13 -23.89 14.57
CA PHE A 36 -7.90 -22.66 14.84
C PHE A 36 -8.18 -22.47 16.34
N SER A 37 -8.40 -23.55 17.08
CA SER A 37 -8.59 -23.49 18.53
C SER A 37 -7.31 -23.08 19.27
N GLU A 38 -6.14 -23.53 18.80
CA GLU A 38 -4.85 -23.14 19.38
C GLU A 38 -4.51 -21.69 19.04
N TYR A 39 -4.69 -21.28 17.78
CA TYR A 39 -4.54 -19.87 17.37
C TYR A 39 -5.48 -18.94 18.14
N ALA A 40 -6.72 -19.36 18.40
CA ALA A 40 -7.64 -18.60 19.23
C ALA A 40 -7.15 -18.46 20.68
N ARG A 41 -6.48 -19.47 21.25
CA ARG A 41 -5.88 -19.37 22.59
C ARG A 41 -4.70 -18.40 22.61
N GLU A 42 -3.85 -18.43 21.61
CA GLU A 42 -2.75 -17.46 21.45
C GLU A 42 -3.29 -16.03 21.31
N CYS A 43 -4.33 -15.83 20.49
CA CYS A 43 -5.06 -14.57 20.40
C CYS A 43 -5.60 -14.11 21.76
N GLN A 44 -6.16 -15.01 22.57
CA GLN A 44 -6.63 -14.67 23.92
C GLN A 44 -5.46 -14.26 24.85
N GLU A 45 -4.29 -14.86 24.72
CA GLU A 45 -3.10 -14.45 25.49
C GLU A 45 -2.55 -13.10 25.04
N VAL A 46 -2.49 -12.84 23.73
CA VAL A 46 -2.11 -11.53 23.18
C VAL A 46 -3.10 -10.44 23.60
N LEU A 47 -4.40 -10.71 23.58
CA LEU A 47 -5.43 -9.78 24.05
C LEU A 47 -5.33 -9.50 25.56
N LYS A 48 -4.90 -10.47 26.37
CA LYS A 48 -4.58 -10.24 27.80
C LYS A 48 -3.38 -9.32 27.95
N GLN A 49 -2.31 -9.52 27.17
CA GLN A 49 -1.14 -8.63 27.18
C GLN A 49 -1.50 -7.21 26.71
N ALA A 50 -2.31 -7.08 25.66
CA ALA A 50 -2.84 -5.80 25.18
C ALA A 50 -3.71 -5.09 26.23
N ALA A 51 -4.50 -5.84 27.02
CA ALA A 51 -5.28 -5.29 28.13
C ALA A 51 -4.39 -4.80 29.29
N ALA A 52 -3.29 -5.50 29.59
CA ALA A 52 -2.30 -5.08 30.56
C ALA A 52 -1.57 -3.81 30.10
N PHE A 53 -1.14 -3.77 28.82
CA PHE A 53 -0.58 -2.59 28.18
C PHE A 53 -1.54 -1.40 28.23
N HIS A 54 -2.82 -1.58 27.92
CA HIS A 54 -3.83 -0.52 28.04
C HIS A 54 -3.95 0.02 29.48
N GLY A 55 -3.80 -0.85 30.48
CA GLY A 55 -3.78 -0.46 31.90
C GLY A 55 -2.53 0.35 32.29
N GLU A 56 -1.38 0.08 31.67
CA GLU A 56 -0.15 0.88 31.82
C GLU A 56 -0.24 2.21 31.07
N PHE A 57 -0.72 2.17 29.83
CA PHE A 57 -1.01 3.33 28.99
C PHE A 57 -1.92 4.33 29.69
N THR A 58 -3.02 3.86 30.30
CA THR A 58 -3.97 4.75 31.00
C THR A 58 -3.32 5.43 32.22
N ARG A 59 -2.42 4.73 32.91
CA ARG A 59 -1.64 5.30 34.03
C ARG A 59 -0.61 6.32 33.54
N ALA A 60 0.10 6.02 32.46
CA ALA A 60 1.04 6.95 31.84
C ALA A 60 0.33 8.20 31.30
N LEU A 61 -0.85 8.05 30.70
CA LEU A 61 -1.68 9.14 30.20
C LEU A 61 -2.16 10.07 31.33
N ALA A 62 -2.56 9.52 32.47
CA ALA A 62 -2.91 10.31 33.65
C ALA A 62 -1.72 11.10 34.20
N ALA A 63 -0.52 10.50 34.20
CA ALA A 63 0.71 11.17 34.61
C ALA A 63 1.13 12.29 33.63
N ALA A 64 1.00 12.05 32.31
CA ALA A 64 1.27 13.05 31.28
C ALA A 64 0.30 14.23 31.34
N GLY A 65 -0.98 14.00 31.65
CA GLY A 65 -1.97 15.07 31.86
C GLY A 65 -1.61 16.02 33.00
N ALA A 66 -1.00 15.51 34.08
CA ALA A 66 -0.51 16.34 35.19
C ALA A 66 0.75 17.14 34.81
N ALA A 67 1.65 16.57 34.01
CA ALA A 67 2.84 17.25 33.50
C ALA A 67 2.50 18.35 32.48
N TYR A 68 1.47 18.14 31.65
CA TYR A 68 0.97 19.11 30.68
C TYR A 68 0.39 20.37 31.33
N ALA A 69 -0.39 20.22 32.40
CA ALA A 69 -0.89 21.37 33.17
C ALA A 69 0.26 22.20 33.79
N GLN A 70 1.41 21.58 34.07
CA GLN A 70 2.57 22.23 34.65
C GLN A 70 3.39 23.04 33.62
N ALA A 71 3.39 22.61 32.36
CA ALA A 71 4.22 23.20 31.31
C ALA A 71 3.47 24.17 30.37
N GLU A 72 2.13 24.11 30.31
CA GLU A 72 1.29 25.21 29.78
C GLU A 72 1.54 26.54 30.53
N ALA A 73 1.93 26.48 31.80
CA ALA A 73 2.32 27.67 32.57
C ALA A 73 3.67 28.29 32.11
N SER A 74 4.45 27.59 31.28
CA SER A 74 5.84 27.96 30.94
C SER A 74 6.07 28.30 29.46
N ASN A 75 5.24 27.84 28.52
CA ASN A 75 5.57 27.90 27.08
C ASN A 75 4.87 28.99 26.24
N THR A 76 4.28 30.02 26.85
CA THR A 76 3.67 31.18 26.17
C THR A 76 4.67 32.13 25.46
N ALA A 77 5.95 31.74 25.26
CA ALA A 77 7.02 32.70 24.92
C ALA A 77 7.84 32.46 23.64
N ALA A 78 7.72 31.37 22.87
CA ALA A 78 8.59 31.22 21.69
C ALA A 78 8.10 30.21 20.65
N MET A 79 7.75 30.65 19.44
CA MET A 79 7.67 29.79 18.22
C MET A 79 7.77 30.64 16.93
N SER A 80 8.79 30.39 16.11
CA SER A 80 8.83 30.63 14.65
C SER A 80 10.09 30.00 14.01
N GLY A 81 9.92 29.14 12.99
CA GLY A 81 10.88 29.05 11.85
C GLY A 81 11.38 27.68 11.33
N THR A 82 10.73 27.19 10.25
CA THR A 82 11.30 26.81 8.92
C THR A 82 11.94 25.42 8.61
N ALA A 83 11.70 25.03 7.35
CA ALA A 83 11.86 23.77 6.59
C ALA A 83 13.23 23.49 5.92
N GLY A 84 13.40 22.28 5.32
CA GLY A 84 14.11 22.13 4.04
C GLY A 84 14.69 20.76 3.60
N SER A 85 14.45 20.42 2.31
CA SER A 85 15.34 19.84 1.27
C SER A 85 15.08 18.41 0.72
N SER A 86 14.99 18.33 -0.63
CA SER A 86 14.64 17.18 -1.47
C SER A 86 15.82 16.72 -2.35
N GLY A 87 15.90 15.42 -2.66
CA GLY A 87 16.88 14.81 -3.58
C GLY A 87 16.28 14.48 -4.96
N ALA A 88 17.10 14.54 -6.01
CA ALA A 88 16.68 14.44 -7.42
C ALA A 88 16.75 13.00 -7.98
N LEU A 89 15.72 12.58 -8.71
CA LEU A 89 15.69 11.36 -9.52
C LEU A 89 16.28 11.65 -10.92
N GLY A 90 17.15 10.75 -11.40
CA GLY A 90 17.81 10.85 -12.70
C GLY A 90 16.89 10.46 -13.87
N SER A 91 16.90 11.27 -14.93
CA SER A 91 16.12 11.10 -16.17
C SER A 91 16.71 10.03 -17.09
N VAL A 92 15.90 9.08 -17.53
CA VAL A 92 16.20 8.16 -18.65
C VAL A 92 15.01 8.19 -19.60
N GLY A 93 14.92 9.21 -20.45
CA GLY A 93 13.79 9.42 -21.36
C GLY A 93 13.82 8.52 -22.60
N MET A 94 12.65 8.30 -23.21
CA MET A 94 12.51 7.68 -24.53
C MET A 94 13.39 8.39 -25.57
N LEU A 95 14.15 7.61 -26.35
CA LEU A 95 15.25 8.10 -27.18
C LEU A 95 14.85 8.46 -28.62
N SER A 96 13.57 8.36 -28.99
CA SER A 96 13.19 8.42 -30.41
C SER A 96 13.23 9.83 -31.01
N GLY A 97 13.09 10.88 -30.19
CA GLY A 97 13.06 12.28 -30.63
C GLY A 97 11.75 12.74 -31.30
N ASN A 98 10.73 11.88 -31.36
CA ASN A 98 9.39 12.24 -31.84
C ASN A 98 8.64 13.14 -30.85
N PRO A 99 7.60 13.88 -31.29
CA PRO A 99 6.65 14.49 -30.35
C PRO A 99 6.04 13.43 -29.45
N LEU A 100 5.87 13.73 -28.16
CA LEU A 100 5.37 12.80 -27.16
C LEU A 100 3.93 13.17 -26.76
N THR A 101 3.02 12.20 -26.82
CA THR A 101 1.67 12.29 -26.26
C THR A 101 1.58 11.48 -24.98
N ALA A 102 1.02 12.08 -23.92
CA ALA A 102 0.75 11.40 -22.66
C ALA A 102 -0.75 11.09 -22.55
N LEU A 103 -1.12 9.83 -22.77
CA LEU A 103 -2.51 9.35 -22.62
C LEU A 103 -2.77 9.04 -21.15
N MET A 104 -3.54 9.88 -20.47
CA MET A 104 -3.77 9.79 -19.03
C MET A 104 -5.20 9.36 -18.71
N MET A 105 -5.32 8.34 -17.87
CA MET A 105 -6.61 7.74 -17.49
C MET A 105 -6.80 7.75 -15.96
N GLY A 106 -8.03 8.01 -15.52
CA GLY A 106 -8.41 8.12 -14.11
C GLY A 106 -8.72 6.79 -13.45
N GLY A 107 -9.06 6.83 -12.16
CA GLY A 107 -9.49 5.65 -11.41
C GLY A 107 -10.99 5.42 -11.45
N THR A 108 -11.47 4.39 -10.75
CA THR A 108 -12.91 4.07 -10.63
C THR A 108 -13.73 5.32 -10.26
N GLY A 109 -14.76 5.62 -11.06
CA GLY A 109 -15.61 6.79 -10.93
C GLY A 109 -15.10 8.05 -11.65
N GLU A 110 -13.95 7.99 -12.30
CA GLU A 110 -13.31 9.12 -12.99
C GLU A 110 -13.01 8.80 -14.47
N PRO A 111 -14.04 8.70 -15.34
CA PRO A 111 -13.87 8.28 -16.73
C PRO A 111 -13.09 9.27 -17.62
N ILE A 112 -12.98 10.53 -17.19
CA ILE A 112 -12.16 11.58 -17.84
C ILE A 112 -11.55 12.42 -16.72
N LEU A 113 -10.22 12.57 -16.75
CA LEU A 113 -9.48 13.45 -15.84
C LEU A 113 -9.76 14.93 -16.16
N SER A 114 -9.87 15.76 -15.13
CA SER A 114 -9.95 17.22 -15.32
C SER A 114 -8.59 17.82 -15.73
N ASP A 115 -8.59 18.95 -16.44
CA ASP A 115 -7.37 19.66 -16.85
C ASP A 115 -6.41 19.96 -15.69
N ARG A 116 -6.98 20.26 -14.50
CA ARG A 116 -6.19 20.49 -13.29
C ARG A 116 -5.43 19.24 -12.86
N VAL A 117 -6.08 18.08 -12.91
CA VAL A 117 -5.48 16.80 -12.52
C VAL A 117 -4.45 16.35 -13.56
N LEU A 118 -4.73 16.54 -14.86
CA LEU A 118 -3.76 16.32 -15.94
C LEU A 118 -2.47 17.11 -15.72
N ALA A 119 -2.57 18.39 -15.37
CA ALA A 119 -1.40 19.24 -15.12
C ALA A 119 -0.56 18.76 -13.92
N ILE A 120 -1.21 18.27 -12.85
CA ILE A 120 -0.52 17.69 -11.70
C ILE A 120 0.21 16.42 -12.11
N ILE A 121 -0.47 15.50 -12.81
CA ILE A 121 0.11 14.24 -13.28
C ILE A 121 1.30 14.50 -14.21
N ASP A 122 1.12 15.37 -15.20
CA ASP A 122 2.17 15.73 -16.16
C ASP A 122 3.42 16.24 -15.42
N SER A 123 3.23 17.25 -14.56
CA SER A 123 4.34 17.90 -13.88
C SER A 123 5.08 17.00 -12.88
N ALA A 124 4.39 16.01 -12.29
CA ALA A 124 4.92 15.17 -11.23
C ALA A 124 5.48 13.83 -11.74
N TYR A 125 4.80 13.20 -12.70
CA TYR A 125 5.07 11.80 -13.08
C TYR A 125 5.58 11.62 -14.51
N ILE A 126 5.22 12.52 -15.43
CA ILE A 126 5.50 12.32 -16.86
C ILE A 126 6.65 13.20 -17.32
N ARG A 127 6.48 14.52 -17.26
CA ARG A 127 7.45 15.48 -17.76
C ARG A 127 8.85 15.36 -17.13
N PRO A 128 9.01 15.05 -15.82
CA PRO A 128 10.34 14.87 -15.23
C PRO A 128 11.14 13.69 -15.82
N ILE A 129 10.45 12.69 -16.34
CA ILE A 129 11.05 11.44 -16.83
C ILE A 129 11.21 11.50 -18.36
N PHE A 130 10.14 11.88 -19.06
CA PHE A 130 10.05 11.79 -20.52
C PHE A 130 10.22 13.13 -21.23
N GLY A 131 10.26 14.24 -20.49
CA GLY A 131 10.40 15.59 -21.05
C GLY A 131 9.08 16.21 -21.53
N PRO A 132 9.16 17.30 -22.33
CA PRO A 132 8.00 18.00 -22.86
C PRO A 132 7.07 17.06 -23.64
N ASN A 133 5.78 17.14 -23.39
CA ASN A 133 4.76 16.29 -23.99
C ASN A 133 3.42 17.02 -24.15
N ASN A 134 2.48 16.36 -24.83
CA ASN A 134 1.09 16.76 -24.95
C ASN A 134 0.21 15.88 -24.03
N PRO A 135 -0.24 16.36 -22.86
CA PRO A 135 -1.11 15.59 -21.98
C PRO A 135 -2.54 15.52 -22.52
N VAL A 136 -3.09 14.32 -22.62
CA VAL A 136 -4.43 14.05 -23.14
C VAL A 136 -5.20 13.19 -22.14
N ALA A 137 -6.39 13.64 -21.73
CA ALA A 137 -7.31 12.78 -20.99
C ALA A 137 -7.87 11.71 -21.93
N GLN A 138 -7.44 10.47 -21.73
CA GLN A 138 -7.95 9.31 -22.44
C GLN A 138 -9.21 8.81 -21.72
N TYR A 139 -10.33 8.76 -22.44
CA TYR A 139 -11.57 8.21 -21.88
C TYR A 139 -11.43 6.71 -21.62
N THR A 140 -11.84 6.29 -20.43
CA THR A 140 -12.08 4.91 -20.02
C THR A 140 -13.39 4.81 -19.24
N PRO A 141 -14.06 3.64 -19.15
CA PRO A 141 -15.39 3.59 -18.54
C PRO A 141 -15.38 3.84 -17.02
N GLU A 142 -14.37 3.33 -16.33
CA GLU A 142 -14.13 3.51 -14.87
C GLU A 142 -15.35 3.16 -13.99
N GLN A 143 -16.05 2.08 -14.32
CA GLN A 143 -17.23 1.59 -13.60
C GLN A 143 -16.88 0.38 -12.71
N TRP A 144 -17.73 0.14 -11.71
CA TRP A 144 -17.67 -1.05 -10.85
C TRP A 144 -19.04 -1.29 -10.21
N TRP A 145 -19.91 -2.01 -10.91
CA TRP A 145 -21.22 -2.40 -10.39
C TRP A 145 -21.07 -3.34 -9.16
N PRO A 146 -21.93 -3.21 -8.12
CA PRO A 146 -23.07 -2.30 -7.97
C PRO A 146 -22.74 -0.93 -7.37
N PHE A 147 -21.46 -0.59 -7.23
CA PHE A 147 -21.03 0.64 -6.55
C PHE A 147 -21.16 1.88 -7.45
N ILE A 148 -20.68 1.78 -8.69
CA ILE A 148 -20.70 2.86 -9.69
C ILE A 148 -20.98 2.28 -11.08
N GLY A 149 -21.94 2.87 -11.79
CA GLY A 149 -22.25 2.49 -13.17
C GLY A 149 -22.95 1.13 -13.30
N ASN A 150 -22.96 0.61 -14.53
CA ASN A 150 -23.66 -0.62 -14.92
C ASN A 150 -22.73 -1.76 -15.35
N LEU A 151 -21.46 -1.46 -15.66
CA LEU A 151 -20.46 -2.48 -15.99
C LEU A 151 -19.87 -3.08 -14.71
N SER A 152 -19.60 -4.38 -14.73
CA SER A 152 -18.70 -4.98 -13.74
C SER A 152 -17.29 -4.42 -13.85
N LEU A 153 -16.44 -4.74 -12.88
CA LEU A 153 -15.03 -4.33 -12.92
C LEU A 153 -14.33 -4.91 -14.15
N ASP A 154 -14.47 -6.21 -14.40
CA ASP A 154 -13.81 -6.87 -15.53
C ASP A 154 -14.33 -6.35 -16.88
N GLN A 155 -15.64 -6.08 -17.01
CA GLN A 155 -16.21 -5.47 -18.21
C GLN A 155 -15.69 -4.05 -18.45
N SER A 156 -15.62 -3.24 -17.38
CA SER A 156 -15.09 -1.87 -17.44
C SER A 156 -13.63 -1.87 -17.88
N ILE A 157 -12.81 -2.73 -17.28
CA ILE A 157 -11.39 -2.88 -17.64
C ILE A 157 -11.24 -3.36 -19.09
N ALA A 158 -11.98 -4.39 -19.52
CA ALA A 158 -11.88 -4.92 -20.88
C ALA A 158 -12.26 -3.87 -21.95
N GLN A 159 -13.31 -3.08 -21.71
CA GLN A 159 -13.65 -1.97 -22.58
C GLN A 159 -12.58 -0.86 -22.52
N GLY A 160 -12.03 -0.57 -21.34
CA GLY A 160 -10.90 0.35 -21.16
C GLY A 160 -9.67 -0.05 -21.99
N VAL A 161 -9.31 -1.33 -22.01
CA VAL A 161 -8.18 -1.86 -22.81
C VAL A 161 -8.40 -1.59 -24.30
N THR A 162 -9.61 -1.84 -24.80
CA THR A 162 -9.95 -1.57 -26.21
C THR A 162 -9.80 -0.08 -26.55
N LEU A 163 -10.27 0.81 -25.66
CA LEU A 163 -10.18 2.25 -25.85
C LEU A 163 -8.72 2.75 -25.79
N LEU A 164 -7.95 2.23 -24.84
CA LEU A 164 -6.53 2.55 -24.70
C LEU A 164 -5.73 2.08 -25.92
N ASN A 165 -5.93 0.85 -26.38
CA ASN A 165 -5.25 0.31 -27.57
C ASN A 165 -5.51 1.16 -28.81
N ASN A 166 -6.76 1.60 -29.01
CA ASN A 166 -7.11 2.52 -30.10
C ASN A 166 -6.38 3.87 -29.97
N GLY A 167 -6.31 4.43 -28.76
CA GLY A 167 -5.58 5.67 -28.49
C GLY A 167 -4.08 5.56 -28.77
N ILE A 168 -3.44 4.50 -28.26
CA ILE A 168 -2.02 4.21 -28.51
C ILE A 168 -1.76 4.11 -30.02
N ASN A 169 -2.55 3.30 -30.72
CA ASN A 169 -2.36 3.09 -32.15
C ASN A 169 -2.56 4.37 -32.97
N ALA A 170 -3.54 5.21 -32.61
CA ALA A 170 -3.77 6.48 -33.30
C ALA A 170 -2.56 7.42 -33.16
N GLU A 171 -2.02 7.58 -31.95
CA GLU A 171 -0.86 8.45 -31.71
C GLU A 171 0.41 7.91 -32.38
N LEU A 172 0.66 6.60 -32.32
CA LEU A 172 1.79 5.99 -33.00
C LEU A 172 1.73 6.15 -34.53
N GLN A 173 0.52 6.05 -35.11
CA GLN A 173 0.26 6.29 -36.55
C GLN A 173 0.44 7.76 -36.94
N ASN A 174 0.16 8.70 -36.03
CA ASN A 174 0.46 10.12 -36.21
C ASN A 174 1.95 10.45 -36.08
N GLY A 175 2.80 9.45 -35.81
CA GLY A 175 4.23 9.62 -35.66
C GLY A 175 4.65 10.15 -34.28
N HIS A 176 3.75 10.13 -33.30
CA HIS A 176 4.07 10.49 -31.92
C HIS A 176 4.61 9.26 -31.17
N ASP A 177 5.44 9.50 -30.16
CA ASP A 177 5.66 8.52 -29.10
C ASP A 177 4.55 8.64 -28.06
N VAL A 178 4.33 7.56 -27.31
CA VAL A 178 3.22 7.48 -26.35
C VAL A 178 3.73 7.11 -24.98
N VAL A 179 3.33 7.89 -23.97
CA VAL A 179 3.39 7.46 -22.58
C VAL A 179 1.98 7.31 -22.04
N VAL A 180 1.67 6.13 -21.50
CA VAL A 180 0.37 5.83 -20.89
C VAL A 180 0.48 6.07 -19.40
N PHE A 181 -0.43 6.86 -18.84
CA PHE A 181 -0.59 7.00 -17.40
C PHE A 181 -1.88 6.32 -16.94
N GLY A 182 -1.78 5.43 -15.96
CA GLY A 182 -2.92 4.73 -15.38
C GLY A 182 -2.96 4.85 -13.86
N TYR A 183 -4.10 5.25 -13.31
CA TYR A 183 -4.37 5.29 -11.87
C TYR A 183 -5.40 4.24 -11.46
N SER A 184 -5.15 3.47 -10.40
CA SER A 184 -6.12 2.55 -9.78
C SER A 184 -6.67 1.53 -10.80
N GLN A 185 -7.96 1.54 -11.12
CA GLN A 185 -8.56 0.68 -12.15
C GLN A 185 -7.88 0.86 -13.53
N SER A 186 -7.52 2.08 -13.93
CA SER A 186 -6.78 2.27 -15.18
C SER A 186 -5.33 1.76 -15.15
N ALA A 187 -4.74 1.54 -13.97
CA ALA A 187 -3.48 0.81 -13.89
C ALA A 187 -3.68 -0.68 -14.23
N ALA A 188 -4.86 -1.25 -13.93
CA ALA A 188 -5.23 -2.59 -14.40
C ALA A 188 -5.55 -2.61 -15.90
N VAL A 189 -6.18 -1.55 -16.44
CA VAL A 189 -6.34 -1.37 -17.89
C VAL A 189 -4.98 -1.37 -18.59
N ALA A 190 -4.04 -0.55 -18.14
CA ALA A 190 -2.69 -0.50 -18.69
C ALA A 190 -1.93 -1.84 -18.52
N THR A 191 -2.12 -2.52 -17.39
CA THR A 191 -1.56 -3.87 -17.16
C THR A 191 -2.07 -4.88 -18.18
N ASN A 192 -3.38 -4.89 -18.44
CA ASN A 192 -3.97 -5.80 -19.42
C ASN A 192 -3.59 -5.44 -20.85
N GLU A 193 -3.40 -4.15 -21.15
CA GLU A 193 -2.84 -3.71 -22.42
C GLU A 193 -1.38 -4.19 -22.60
N ILE A 194 -0.51 -4.03 -21.60
CA ILE A 194 0.86 -4.56 -21.65
C ILE A 194 0.85 -6.06 -21.97
N ARG A 195 0.01 -6.83 -21.29
CA ARG A 195 -0.15 -8.27 -21.55
C ARG A 195 -0.63 -8.56 -22.97
N ALA A 196 -1.61 -7.80 -23.46
CA ALA A 196 -2.13 -7.95 -24.82
C ALA A 196 -1.03 -7.66 -25.86
N LEU A 197 -0.24 -6.61 -25.66
CA LEU A 197 0.88 -6.25 -26.53
C LEU A 197 1.99 -7.30 -26.51
N MET A 198 2.35 -7.84 -25.34
CA MET A 198 3.33 -8.92 -25.22
C MET A 198 2.87 -10.24 -25.86
N ALA A 199 1.55 -10.46 -25.93
CA ALA A 199 0.96 -11.64 -26.58
C ALA A 199 0.88 -11.52 -28.10
N LEU A 200 1.16 -10.34 -28.68
CA LEU A 200 1.13 -10.16 -30.14
C LEU A 200 2.27 -10.94 -30.81
N PRO A 201 2.07 -11.41 -32.06
CA PRO A 201 3.14 -12.01 -32.85
C PRO A 201 4.37 -11.09 -32.98
N PRO A 202 5.59 -11.65 -33.07
CA PRO A 202 6.80 -10.86 -33.25
C PRO A 202 6.68 -9.86 -34.42
N GLY A 203 7.01 -8.60 -34.15
CA GLY A 203 6.93 -7.51 -35.12
C GLY A 203 5.55 -6.85 -35.27
N GLN A 204 4.52 -7.31 -34.55
CA GLN A 204 3.21 -6.63 -34.50
C GLN A 204 3.05 -5.71 -33.28
N ALA A 205 3.79 -5.99 -32.20
CA ALA A 205 3.79 -5.13 -31.03
C ALA A 205 4.47 -3.77 -31.34
N PRO A 206 4.00 -2.65 -30.76
CA PRO A 206 4.70 -1.37 -30.82
C PRO A 206 6.16 -1.49 -30.40
N ASP A 207 7.03 -0.75 -31.09
CA ASP A 207 8.44 -0.64 -30.72
C ASP A 207 8.56 -0.15 -29.27
N PRO A 208 9.25 -0.90 -28.38
CA PRO A 208 9.41 -0.51 -26.98
C PRO A 208 10.10 0.84 -26.75
N SER A 209 10.78 1.39 -27.76
CA SER A 209 11.37 2.73 -27.72
C SER A 209 10.36 3.87 -27.95
N ARG A 210 9.13 3.54 -28.34
CA ARG A 210 8.06 4.50 -28.66
C ARG A 210 6.85 4.43 -27.72
N LEU A 211 6.84 3.49 -26.78
CA LEU A 211 5.76 3.28 -25.84
C LEU A 211 6.31 3.06 -24.42
N ALA A 212 5.80 3.83 -23.46
CA ALA A 212 6.12 3.69 -22.05
C ALA A 212 4.86 3.77 -21.18
N PHE A 213 4.97 3.36 -19.93
CA PHE A 213 3.88 3.32 -18.96
C PHE A 213 4.28 3.95 -17.63
N THR A 214 3.36 4.70 -17.01
CA THR A 214 3.47 5.16 -15.63
C THR A 214 2.21 4.79 -14.88
N LEU A 215 2.34 3.99 -13.82
CA LEU A 215 1.21 3.44 -13.08
C LEU A 215 1.27 3.90 -11.63
N ILE A 216 0.14 4.38 -11.11
CA ILE A 216 0.02 4.76 -9.71
C ILE A 216 -1.15 4.04 -9.04
N GLY A 217 -0.99 3.68 -7.77
CA GLY A 217 -2.01 2.88 -7.07
C GLY A 217 -2.33 1.59 -7.83
N ASN A 218 -1.31 0.97 -8.44
CA ASN A 218 -1.49 -0.18 -9.31
C ASN A 218 -2.00 -1.40 -8.54
N ILE A 219 -3.26 -1.79 -8.79
CA ILE A 219 -3.90 -2.92 -8.11
C ILE A 219 -3.33 -4.29 -8.57
N ASN A 220 -2.53 -4.30 -9.62
CA ASN A 220 -1.75 -5.42 -10.14
C ASN A 220 -0.26 -5.34 -9.78
N ASN A 221 0.16 -4.48 -8.85
CA ASN A 221 1.56 -4.38 -8.44
C ASN A 221 2.12 -5.77 -8.05
N PRO A 222 3.27 -6.24 -8.58
CA PRO A 222 3.73 -7.61 -8.37
C PRO A 222 3.93 -7.97 -6.89
N ASN A 223 4.44 -7.04 -6.09
CA ASN A 223 4.49 -7.20 -4.65
C ASN A 223 3.56 -6.17 -3.97
N GLY A 224 2.33 -6.59 -3.69
CA GLY A 224 1.36 -5.81 -2.93
C GLY A 224 0.04 -5.52 -3.65
N GLY A 225 -0.04 -5.67 -4.97
CA GLY A 225 -1.30 -5.48 -5.69
C GLY A 225 -2.34 -6.51 -5.24
N VAL A 226 -3.55 -6.06 -4.90
CA VAL A 226 -4.61 -6.95 -4.43
C VAL A 226 -4.98 -8.02 -5.46
N LEU A 227 -4.91 -7.71 -6.77
CA LEU A 227 -5.18 -8.67 -7.85
C LEU A 227 -4.07 -9.71 -8.02
N GLU A 228 -2.87 -9.43 -7.52
CA GLU A 228 -1.76 -10.39 -7.42
C GLU A 228 -1.80 -11.17 -6.10
N ARG A 229 -2.11 -10.52 -4.98
CA ARG A 229 -2.18 -11.19 -3.66
C ARG A 229 -3.11 -12.38 -3.66
N TYR A 230 -4.24 -12.29 -4.34
CA TYR A 230 -5.21 -13.38 -4.42
C TYR A 230 -5.37 -13.90 -5.85
N VAL A 231 -4.29 -13.88 -6.63
CA VAL A 231 -4.27 -14.35 -8.02
C VAL A 231 -4.96 -15.71 -8.18
N GLY A 232 -5.80 -15.83 -9.20
CA GLY A 232 -6.62 -17.03 -9.46
C GLY A 232 -7.98 -17.04 -8.78
N LEU A 233 -8.25 -16.14 -7.82
CA LEU A 233 -9.59 -15.93 -7.28
C LEU A 233 -10.50 -15.25 -8.31
N TYR A 234 -11.76 -15.67 -8.34
CA TYR A 234 -12.83 -15.00 -9.07
C TYR A 234 -14.02 -14.77 -8.14
N LEU A 235 -14.59 -13.56 -8.14
CA LEU A 235 -15.77 -13.20 -7.36
C LEU A 235 -16.99 -13.12 -8.29
N PRO A 236 -17.82 -14.17 -8.43
CA PRO A 236 -18.83 -14.24 -9.48
C PRO A 236 -19.89 -13.15 -9.42
N PHE A 237 -20.27 -12.71 -8.23
CA PHE A 237 -21.30 -11.68 -8.06
C PHE A 237 -20.80 -10.27 -8.45
N LEU A 238 -19.50 -10.02 -8.32
CA LEU A 238 -18.89 -8.73 -8.66
C LEU A 238 -18.24 -8.74 -10.05
N ASP A 239 -18.16 -9.92 -10.68
CA ASP A 239 -17.44 -10.19 -11.92
C ASP A 239 -16.06 -9.51 -11.89
N MET A 240 -15.27 -9.98 -10.92
CA MET A 240 -13.95 -9.47 -10.59
C MET A 240 -12.95 -10.63 -10.55
N SER A 241 -12.02 -10.59 -11.49
CA SER A 241 -10.95 -11.57 -11.62
C SER A 241 -9.65 -11.06 -11.00
N PHE A 242 -9.04 -11.87 -10.14
CA PHE A 242 -7.72 -11.62 -9.60
C PHE A 242 -6.70 -12.16 -10.58
N ASN A 243 -6.38 -11.34 -11.58
CA ASN A 243 -5.66 -11.75 -12.78
C ASN A 243 -4.13 -11.59 -12.67
N GLY A 244 -3.59 -11.42 -11.47
CA GLY A 244 -2.16 -11.48 -11.21
C GLY A 244 -1.38 -10.18 -11.47
N ALA A 245 -0.07 -10.26 -11.38
CA ALA A 245 0.86 -9.14 -11.44
C ALA A 245 1.01 -8.49 -12.82
N THR A 246 1.17 -7.16 -12.86
CA THR A 246 1.70 -6.48 -14.05
C THR A 246 3.04 -7.13 -14.44
N PRO A 247 3.22 -7.56 -15.69
CA PRO A 247 4.42 -8.32 -16.08
C PRO A 247 5.71 -7.54 -15.77
N PRO A 248 6.56 -8.03 -14.86
CA PRO A 248 7.81 -7.36 -14.52
C PRO A 248 8.81 -7.39 -15.69
N ASP A 249 8.71 -8.41 -16.55
CA ASP A 249 9.52 -8.62 -17.75
C ASP A 249 8.96 -7.89 -18.99
N SER A 250 8.03 -6.95 -18.81
CA SER A 250 7.54 -6.08 -19.89
C SER A 250 8.71 -5.44 -20.65
N PRO A 251 8.70 -5.48 -22.00
CA PRO A 251 9.72 -4.83 -22.79
C PRO A 251 9.59 -3.30 -22.75
N TYR A 252 8.43 -2.76 -22.35
CA TYR A 252 8.16 -1.34 -22.29
C TYR A 252 8.67 -0.70 -20.99
N GLN A 253 9.28 0.48 -21.11
CA GLN A 253 9.67 1.28 -19.95
C GLN A 253 8.45 1.54 -19.07
N THR A 254 8.51 1.13 -17.80
CA THR A 254 7.36 1.20 -16.89
C THR A 254 7.78 1.78 -15.53
N TYR A 255 7.08 2.81 -15.05
CA TYR A 255 7.32 3.41 -13.73
C TYR A 255 6.11 3.17 -12.84
N MET A 256 6.29 2.44 -11.75
CA MET A 256 5.21 2.14 -10.79
C MET A 256 5.44 2.87 -9.47
N TYR A 257 4.45 3.65 -9.04
CA TYR A 257 4.47 4.32 -7.75
C TYR A 257 3.34 3.82 -6.85
N THR A 258 3.68 3.44 -5.62
CA THR A 258 2.73 2.85 -4.67
C THR A 258 2.86 3.50 -3.30
N GLY A 259 1.74 3.81 -2.67
CA GLY A 259 1.69 4.32 -1.30
C GLY A 259 1.83 3.19 -0.30
N GLN A 260 2.66 3.37 0.71
CA GLN A 260 2.77 2.43 1.81
C GLN A 260 1.41 2.35 2.50
N TYR A 261 0.93 1.12 2.72
CA TYR A 261 -0.39 0.80 3.27
C TYR A 261 -1.58 1.15 2.35
N ASP A 262 -1.34 1.41 1.07
CA ASP A 262 -2.41 1.50 0.08
C ASP A 262 -3.21 0.19 0.06
N GLY A 263 -4.49 0.25 0.40
CA GLY A 263 -5.31 -0.94 0.58
C GLY A 263 -5.50 -1.80 -0.66
N TYR A 264 -5.28 -1.25 -1.86
CA TYR A 264 -5.38 -2.00 -3.12
C TYR A 264 -4.02 -2.27 -3.77
N ALA A 265 -3.07 -1.34 -3.70
CA ALA A 265 -1.78 -1.45 -4.39
C ALA A 265 -0.62 -1.94 -3.51
N HIS A 266 -0.79 -1.87 -2.19
CA HIS A 266 0.12 -2.39 -1.18
C HIS A 266 -0.69 -3.10 -0.11
N ASN A 267 -1.41 -4.15 -0.51
CA ASN A 267 -2.21 -5.02 0.32
C ASN A 267 -1.29 -5.99 1.12
N PRO A 268 -1.61 -6.27 2.40
CA PRO A 268 -0.84 -7.16 3.26
C PRO A 268 -0.53 -8.51 2.59
N GLN A 269 0.69 -9.03 2.82
CA GLN A 269 1.03 -10.39 2.40
C GLN A 269 0.40 -11.42 3.33
N TYR A 270 0.26 -11.10 4.62
CA TYR A 270 -0.18 -12.02 5.66
C TYR A 270 -1.54 -11.60 6.24
N PRO A 271 -2.66 -12.05 5.64
CA PRO A 271 -4.02 -11.62 6.02
C PRO A 271 -4.51 -12.19 7.36
N LEU A 272 -3.67 -12.91 8.11
CA LEU A 272 -3.96 -13.23 9.51
C LEU A 272 -3.58 -12.08 10.45
N ASN A 273 -2.81 -11.10 9.98
CA ASN A 273 -2.49 -9.89 10.74
C ASN A 273 -3.60 -8.84 10.59
N ILE A 274 -4.61 -8.97 11.46
CA ILE A 274 -5.79 -8.10 11.47
C ILE A 274 -5.43 -6.61 11.59
N LEU A 275 -4.35 -6.25 12.28
CA LEU A 275 -3.94 -4.84 12.41
C LEU A 275 -3.48 -4.30 11.05
N SER A 276 -2.73 -5.09 10.30
CA SER A 276 -2.31 -4.76 8.94
C SER A 276 -3.50 -4.64 8.00
N ASP A 277 -4.47 -5.54 8.09
CA ASP A 277 -5.67 -5.53 7.25
C ASP A 277 -6.56 -4.32 7.54
N LEU A 278 -6.80 -4.01 8.82
CA LEU A 278 -7.53 -2.81 9.22
C LEU A 278 -6.80 -1.54 8.77
N ASN A 279 -5.48 -1.51 8.88
CA ASN A 279 -4.68 -0.38 8.42
C ASN A 279 -4.74 -0.22 6.90
N ALA A 280 -4.66 -1.31 6.14
CA ALA A 280 -4.81 -1.32 4.68
C ALA A 280 -6.21 -0.88 4.24
N PHE A 281 -7.26 -1.35 4.93
CA PHE A 281 -8.63 -0.93 4.69
C PHE A 281 -8.80 0.59 4.89
N MET A 282 -8.26 1.12 5.98
CA MET A 282 -8.22 2.57 6.20
C MET A 282 -7.36 3.29 5.15
N GLY A 283 -6.31 2.62 4.66
CA GLY A 283 -5.45 3.05 3.57
C GLY A 283 -6.18 3.25 2.25
N ILE A 284 -7.29 2.54 1.97
CA ILE A 284 -8.15 2.83 0.81
C ILE A 284 -8.61 4.29 0.84
N ARG A 285 -9.02 4.78 2.02
CA ARG A 285 -9.51 6.15 2.15
C ARG A 285 -8.38 7.18 2.18
N TRP A 286 -7.31 6.91 2.93
CA TRP A 286 -6.32 7.93 3.28
C TRP A 286 -5.03 7.86 2.48
N VAL A 287 -4.76 6.75 1.79
CA VAL A 287 -3.56 6.55 0.96
C VAL A 287 -3.97 6.43 -0.51
N HIS A 288 -4.83 5.47 -0.85
CA HIS A 288 -5.22 5.23 -2.23
C HIS A 288 -5.94 6.43 -2.85
N ASN A 289 -6.89 7.04 -2.14
CA ASN A 289 -7.59 8.23 -2.64
C ASN A 289 -6.79 9.54 -2.49
N ALA A 290 -5.53 9.48 -2.05
CA ALA A 290 -4.68 10.67 -1.88
C ALA A 290 -3.90 11.03 -3.16
N TYR A 291 -3.82 10.11 -4.13
CA TYR A 291 -3.22 10.41 -5.43
C TYR A 291 -4.05 11.41 -6.26
N PRO A 292 -3.43 12.06 -7.26
CA PRO A 292 -1.99 12.09 -7.53
C PRO A 292 -1.24 13.02 -6.58
N PHE A 293 -0.03 12.62 -6.18
CA PHE A 293 0.86 13.47 -5.40
C PHE A 293 1.58 14.53 -6.25
N THR A 294 2.06 15.58 -5.59
CA THR A 294 2.81 16.68 -6.18
C THR A 294 4.22 16.26 -6.63
N ALA A 295 4.85 17.04 -7.50
CA ALA A 295 6.21 16.77 -7.97
C ALA A 295 7.24 16.69 -6.82
N ALA A 296 7.05 17.46 -5.74
CA ALA A 296 7.93 17.40 -4.57
C ALA A 296 7.79 16.09 -3.79
N GLU A 297 6.58 15.54 -3.71
CA GLU A 297 6.32 14.24 -3.09
C GLU A 297 6.84 13.10 -3.98
N VAL A 298 6.65 13.18 -5.30
CA VAL A 298 7.20 12.21 -6.28
C VAL A 298 8.73 12.18 -6.25
N ALA A 299 9.39 13.33 -6.13
CA ALA A 299 10.84 13.38 -6.00
C ALA A 299 11.37 12.67 -4.74
N ASN A 300 10.55 12.55 -3.70
CA ASN A 300 10.90 11.89 -2.44
C ASN A 300 10.42 10.43 -2.38
N ALA A 301 9.86 9.88 -3.46
CA ALA A 301 9.49 8.47 -3.51
C ALA A 301 10.72 7.57 -3.40
N VAL A 302 10.63 6.54 -2.57
CA VAL A 302 11.74 5.63 -2.28
C VAL A 302 11.82 4.56 -3.38
N PRO A 303 12.94 4.41 -4.11
CA PRO A 303 13.10 3.32 -5.04
C PRO A 303 13.13 1.97 -4.30
N LEU A 304 12.39 1.00 -4.81
CA LEU A 304 12.34 -0.35 -4.24
C LEU A 304 13.35 -1.28 -4.92
N PRO A 305 13.94 -2.22 -4.17
CA PRO A 305 14.89 -3.17 -4.74
C PRO A 305 14.18 -4.16 -5.67
N THR A 306 14.88 -4.55 -6.73
CA THR A 306 14.49 -5.65 -7.62
C THR A 306 15.36 -6.88 -7.41
N SER A 307 14.91 -8.03 -7.90
CA SER A 307 15.58 -9.31 -7.71
C SER A 307 16.98 -9.31 -8.35
N PRO A 308 17.96 -10.04 -7.78
CA PRO A 308 19.31 -10.10 -8.33
C PRO A 308 19.30 -10.61 -9.78
N GLY A 309 19.87 -9.84 -10.69
CA GLY A 309 19.88 -10.17 -12.12
C GLY A 309 18.62 -9.78 -12.88
N TYR A 310 17.70 -9.02 -12.27
CA TYR A 310 16.55 -8.45 -12.97
C TYR A 310 16.99 -7.57 -14.15
N THR A 311 16.49 -7.92 -15.35
CA THR A 311 16.75 -7.22 -16.61
C THR A 311 15.50 -6.58 -17.21
N GLY A 312 14.39 -6.53 -16.47
CA GLY A 312 13.16 -5.91 -16.93
C GLY A 312 13.23 -4.38 -16.95
N ASN A 313 12.30 -3.76 -17.67
CA ASN A 313 12.25 -2.30 -17.85
C ASN A 313 11.27 -1.61 -16.88
N THR A 314 10.88 -2.29 -15.80
CA THR A 314 10.00 -1.72 -14.77
C THR A 314 10.79 -1.19 -13.58
N HIS A 315 10.52 0.06 -13.20
CA HIS A 315 11.05 0.74 -12.03
C HIS A 315 9.96 0.91 -10.97
N TYR A 316 10.27 0.56 -9.72
CA TYR A 316 9.31 0.53 -8.62
C TYR A 316 9.67 1.56 -7.56
N TYR A 317 8.69 2.33 -7.13
CA TYR A 317 8.84 3.38 -6.13
C TYR A 317 7.73 3.30 -5.08
N MET A 318 8.06 3.66 -3.85
CA MET A 318 7.10 3.73 -2.75
C MET A 318 7.06 5.11 -2.09
N PHE A 319 5.86 5.63 -1.91
CA PHE A 319 5.60 6.74 -1.00
C PHE A 319 5.46 6.20 0.41
N LEU A 320 6.39 6.53 1.29
CA LEU A 320 6.31 6.11 2.69
C LEU A 320 5.24 6.90 3.44
N THR A 321 4.45 6.21 4.26
CA THR A 321 3.27 6.79 4.93
C THR A 321 3.60 7.08 6.39
N GLN A 322 3.81 8.36 6.71
CA GLN A 322 4.21 8.80 8.06
C GLN A 322 3.17 8.52 9.13
N ASP A 323 1.89 8.59 8.80
CA ASP A 323 0.81 8.36 9.75
C ASP A 323 0.04 7.11 9.37
N LEU A 324 0.00 6.13 10.27
CA LEU A 324 -0.78 4.92 10.07
C LEU A 324 -2.23 5.28 9.75
N PRO A 325 -2.78 4.87 8.58
CA PRO A 325 -4.17 5.12 8.23
C PRO A 325 -5.16 4.69 9.32
N LEU A 326 -4.86 3.60 10.06
CA LEU A 326 -5.66 3.11 11.17
C LEU A 326 -5.86 4.13 12.30
N LEU A 327 -4.91 5.06 12.47
CA LEU A 327 -4.92 6.08 13.52
C LEU A 327 -5.56 7.39 13.06
N GLN A 328 -5.90 7.56 11.79
CA GLN A 328 -6.53 8.78 11.28
C GLN A 328 -7.83 9.15 12.02
N PRO A 329 -8.74 8.21 12.35
CA PRO A 329 -9.93 8.54 13.16
C PRO A 329 -9.59 9.06 14.57
N ILE A 330 -8.50 8.58 15.16
CA ILE A 330 -8.03 9.05 16.47
C ILE A 330 -7.47 10.47 16.33
N ARG A 331 -6.63 10.71 15.32
CA ARG A 331 -6.08 12.05 15.03
C ARG A 331 -7.15 13.10 14.77
N ALA A 332 -8.28 12.69 14.19
CA ALA A 332 -9.43 13.58 13.94
C ALA A 332 -10.13 14.09 15.22
N ILE A 333 -9.85 13.51 16.39
CA ILE A 333 -10.39 13.99 17.67
C ILE A 333 -9.69 15.30 18.06
N PRO A 334 -10.39 16.43 18.16
CA PRO A 334 -9.77 17.71 18.46
C PRO A 334 -9.00 17.71 19.79
N LEU A 335 -7.89 18.44 19.83
CA LEU A 335 -7.00 18.66 20.99
C LEU A 335 -6.23 17.42 21.48
N VAL A 336 -6.89 16.27 21.63
CA VAL A 336 -6.29 15.07 22.25
C VAL A 336 -5.94 13.95 21.26
N GLY A 337 -6.48 14.01 20.04
CA GLY A 337 -6.32 12.96 19.04
C GLY A 337 -4.87 12.74 18.60
N THR A 338 -4.21 13.80 18.15
CA THR A 338 -2.81 13.72 17.70
C THR A 338 -1.88 13.23 18.80
N PRO A 339 -1.89 13.77 20.03
CA PRO A 339 -1.02 13.25 21.10
C PRO A 339 -1.24 11.77 21.41
N ILE A 340 -2.50 11.30 21.40
CA ILE A 340 -2.82 9.88 21.60
C ILE A 340 -2.27 9.04 20.44
N ALA A 341 -2.43 9.50 19.20
CA ALA A 341 -1.94 8.79 18.03
C ALA A 341 -0.41 8.73 18.02
N GLU A 342 0.29 9.83 18.27
CA GLU A 342 1.76 9.88 18.35
C GLU A 342 2.30 8.96 19.46
N LEU A 343 1.58 8.84 20.59
CA LEU A 343 1.97 7.99 21.70
C LEU A 343 1.98 6.49 21.34
N ILE A 344 1.03 6.03 20.53
CA ILE A 344 0.86 4.60 20.22
C ILE A 344 1.38 4.21 18.83
N GLN A 345 1.55 5.18 17.92
CA GLN A 345 1.90 4.92 16.53
C GLN A 345 3.20 4.13 16.35
N PRO A 346 4.31 4.40 17.06
CA PRO A 346 5.56 3.70 16.81
C PRO A 346 5.41 2.18 17.04
N ASP A 347 4.91 1.76 18.20
CA ASP A 347 4.71 0.34 18.48
C ASP A 347 3.61 -0.28 17.60
N LEU A 348 2.52 0.46 17.34
CA LEU A 348 1.47 0.00 16.44
C LEU A 348 1.98 -0.18 15.02
N ARG A 349 2.92 0.66 14.55
CA ARG A 349 3.54 0.53 13.23
C ARG A 349 4.29 -0.79 13.15
N VAL A 350 5.06 -1.16 14.17
CA VAL A 350 5.75 -2.47 14.19
C VAL A 350 4.75 -3.60 14.00
N LEU A 351 3.62 -3.57 14.72
CA LEU A 351 2.61 -4.62 14.64
C LEU A 351 1.88 -4.65 13.28
N VAL A 352 1.60 -3.48 12.71
CA VAL A 352 1.02 -3.35 11.36
C VAL A 352 2.01 -3.81 10.29
N ASP A 353 3.29 -3.52 10.45
CA ASP A 353 4.35 -3.88 9.50
C ASP A 353 4.57 -5.41 9.43
N LEU A 354 4.23 -6.15 10.49
CA LEU A 354 4.30 -7.62 10.49
C LEU A 354 3.37 -8.30 9.48
N GLY A 355 2.37 -7.62 8.92
CA GLY A 355 1.51 -8.17 7.88
C GLY A 355 2.04 -7.97 6.46
N TYR A 356 3.15 -7.27 6.29
CA TYR A 356 3.70 -6.93 4.97
C TYR A 356 4.95 -7.74 4.62
N GLY A 357 5.07 -8.08 3.33
CA GLY A 357 6.27 -8.68 2.77
C GLY A 357 7.28 -7.65 2.30
N TYR A 358 8.55 -7.86 2.62
CA TYR A 358 9.64 -6.92 2.27
C TYR A 358 10.62 -7.48 1.23
N GLY A 359 10.11 -8.35 0.34
CA GLY A 359 10.84 -8.88 -0.80
C GLY A 359 11.06 -7.86 -1.92
N TYR A 360 11.59 -8.34 -3.03
CA TYR A 360 11.79 -7.59 -4.26
C TYR A 360 10.46 -7.17 -4.90
N ALA A 361 10.44 -6.00 -5.52
CA ALA A 361 9.23 -5.40 -6.06
C ALA A 361 8.79 -6.01 -7.41
N ASP A 362 9.72 -6.59 -8.16
CA ASP A 362 9.51 -7.22 -9.47
C ASP A 362 9.01 -8.66 -9.37
N VAL A 363 9.04 -9.29 -8.19
CA VAL A 363 8.63 -10.68 -8.03
C VAL A 363 7.13 -10.71 -7.67
N PRO A 364 6.27 -11.31 -8.53
CA PRO A 364 4.87 -11.57 -8.18
C PRO A 364 4.79 -12.31 -6.85
N THR A 365 4.06 -11.75 -5.89
CA THR A 365 4.02 -12.25 -4.51
C THR A 365 2.58 -12.42 -4.08
N PRO A 366 2.07 -13.65 -4.09
CA PRO A 366 0.75 -13.92 -3.55
C PRO A 366 0.68 -13.75 -2.03
N ALA A 367 -0.53 -13.80 -1.48
CA ALA A 367 -0.75 -13.88 -0.05
C ALA A 367 -0.22 -15.20 0.53
N SER A 368 0.23 -15.15 1.78
CA SER A 368 0.70 -16.29 2.57
C SER A 368 0.07 -16.22 3.96
N LEU A 369 -0.19 -17.38 4.58
CA LEU A 369 -0.81 -17.42 5.90
C LEU A 369 0.15 -17.00 7.01
N PHE A 370 1.44 -17.29 6.87
CA PHE A 370 2.41 -17.16 7.97
C PHE A 370 3.63 -16.33 7.60
N ALA A 371 3.90 -15.32 8.42
CA ALA A 371 5.09 -14.49 8.29
C ALA A 371 6.32 -15.16 8.93
N PRO A 372 7.50 -15.15 8.28
CA PRO A 372 8.75 -15.58 8.89
C PRO A 372 9.31 -14.48 9.82
N ILE A 373 8.63 -14.25 10.94
CA ILE A 373 8.94 -13.15 11.88
C ILE A 373 10.34 -13.31 12.49
N ASN A 374 11.10 -12.22 12.54
CA ASN A 374 12.34 -12.11 13.31
C ASN A 374 12.05 -11.53 14.71
N PRO A 375 11.93 -12.38 15.76
CA PRO A 375 11.49 -11.92 17.08
C PRO A 375 12.48 -10.95 17.73
N ILE A 376 13.77 -11.03 17.41
CA ILE A 376 14.80 -10.13 17.95
C ILE A 376 14.63 -8.73 17.36
N ALA A 377 14.42 -8.62 16.05
CA ALA A 377 14.19 -7.34 15.38
C ALA A 377 12.87 -6.70 15.86
N VAL A 378 11.81 -7.49 16.00
CA VAL A 378 10.52 -7.03 16.54
C VAL A 378 10.66 -6.51 17.95
N ALA A 379 11.29 -7.27 18.85
CA ALA A 379 11.49 -6.85 20.23
C ALA A 379 12.31 -5.55 20.32
N SER A 380 13.36 -5.44 19.50
CA SER A 380 14.16 -4.21 19.41
C SER A 380 13.32 -3.03 18.91
N ALA A 381 12.52 -3.22 17.86
CA ALA A 381 11.70 -2.16 17.28
C ALA A 381 10.60 -1.69 18.25
N LEU A 382 9.95 -2.61 18.97
CA LEU A 382 8.99 -2.27 20.02
C LEU A 382 9.66 -1.52 21.18
N ALA A 383 10.84 -1.97 21.63
CA ALA A 383 11.56 -1.25 22.68
C ALA A 383 11.92 0.19 22.25
N THR A 384 12.31 0.38 20.99
CA THR A 384 12.53 1.70 20.40
C THR A 384 11.22 2.51 20.34
N GLY A 385 10.13 1.91 19.85
CA GLY A 385 8.85 2.57 19.70
C GLY A 385 8.23 3.03 21.03
N THR A 386 8.39 2.22 22.10
CA THR A 386 7.96 2.57 23.47
C THR A 386 8.64 3.84 23.99
N VAL A 387 9.85 4.18 23.53
CA VAL A 387 10.53 5.45 23.85
C VAL A 387 10.08 6.57 22.92
N GLN A 388 9.96 6.27 21.63
CA GLN A 388 9.61 7.25 20.60
C GLN A 388 8.18 7.80 20.77
N GLY A 389 7.23 6.97 21.20
CA GLY A 389 5.82 7.35 21.35
C GLY A 389 5.62 8.49 22.34
N PRO A 390 6.02 8.34 23.62
CA PRO A 390 5.98 9.41 24.61
C PRO A 390 6.74 10.67 24.15
N GLN A 391 7.91 10.50 23.52
CA GLN A 391 8.70 11.61 23.00
C GLN A 391 7.92 12.40 21.94
N ALA A 392 7.35 11.73 20.94
CA ALA A 392 6.56 12.37 19.89
C ALA A 392 5.26 12.99 20.42
N ALA A 393 4.59 12.31 21.36
CA ALA A 393 3.40 12.85 22.02
C ALA A 393 3.70 14.15 22.77
N LEU A 394 4.82 14.21 23.51
CA LEU A 394 5.28 15.41 24.21
C LEU A 394 5.61 16.57 23.25
N VAL A 395 6.19 16.27 22.08
CA VAL A 395 6.39 17.28 21.02
C VAL A 395 5.04 17.78 20.49
N SER A 396 4.06 16.90 20.26
CA SER A 396 2.76 17.26 19.68
C SER A 396 1.93 18.20 20.57
N ILE A 397 2.14 18.16 21.88
CA ILE A 397 1.51 19.06 22.86
C ILE A 397 2.42 20.25 23.23
N GLY A 398 3.56 20.42 22.56
CA GLY A 398 4.46 21.55 22.77
C GLY A 398 5.29 21.50 24.06
N LEU A 399 5.42 20.34 24.72
CA LEU A 399 6.29 20.17 25.88
C LEU A 399 7.76 19.91 25.50
N LEU A 400 7.99 19.40 24.29
CA LEU A 400 9.32 19.24 23.71
C LEU A 400 9.41 20.01 22.37
N PRO A 401 10.60 20.48 21.97
CA PRO A 401 10.78 21.15 20.69
C PRO A 401 10.65 20.19 19.52
N GLN A 402 10.32 20.69 18.32
CA GLN A 402 10.20 19.88 17.09
C GLN A 402 11.49 19.12 16.73
N SER A 403 12.67 19.64 17.11
CA SER A 403 13.95 18.95 16.93
C SER A 403 14.08 17.67 17.78
N ALA A 404 13.19 17.47 18.75
CA ALA A 404 13.09 16.26 19.54
C ALA A 404 12.16 15.21 18.92
N LEU A 405 11.61 15.41 17.72
CA LEU A 405 10.91 14.33 17.03
C LEU A 405 11.88 13.17 16.76
N PRO A 406 11.47 11.92 17.00
CA PRO A 406 12.28 10.79 16.61
C PRO A 406 12.53 10.78 15.10
N ASN A 407 13.71 10.32 14.68
CA ASN A 407 14.15 10.34 13.30
C ASN A 407 14.50 8.95 12.76
N THR A 408 13.99 7.91 13.41
CA THR A 408 14.26 6.50 13.09
C THR A 408 12.99 5.69 13.16
N TYR A 409 13.02 4.49 12.58
CA TYR A 409 11.98 3.48 12.75
C TYR A 409 11.82 3.10 14.24
N PRO A 410 10.60 2.82 14.74
CA PRO A 410 9.33 2.83 14.03
C PRO A 410 8.56 4.16 13.97
N TYR A 411 9.09 5.26 14.49
CA TYR A 411 8.43 6.57 14.35
C TYR A 411 8.40 7.08 12.91
N LEU A 412 9.53 6.98 12.20
CA LEU A 412 9.57 7.18 10.76
C LEU A 412 9.25 5.85 10.05
N PRO A 413 8.49 5.89 8.94
CA PRO A 413 8.20 4.71 8.15
C PRO A 413 9.47 4.15 7.49
N SER A 414 9.46 2.85 7.20
CA SER A 414 10.53 2.19 6.44
C SER A 414 9.92 1.33 5.34
N ALA A 415 10.56 1.33 4.17
CA ALA A 415 10.23 0.41 3.07
C ALA A 415 10.59 -1.05 3.41
N ASN A 416 11.56 -1.26 4.31
CA ASN A 416 11.96 -2.56 4.81
C ASN A 416 12.48 -2.41 6.25
N PRO A 417 11.64 -2.63 7.27
CA PRO A 417 12.01 -2.50 8.67
C PRO A 417 12.81 -3.68 9.21
N GLY A 418 13.05 -4.74 8.43
CA GLY A 418 13.83 -5.91 8.87
C GLY A 418 13.13 -6.77 9.93
N LEU A 419 11.80 -6.69 10.03
CA LEU A 419 11.01 -7.45 11.01
C LEU A 419 10.87 -8.95 10.65
N MET A 420 11.31 -9.36 9.47
CA MET A 420 11.19 -10.72 8.97
C MET A 420 12.55 -11.29 8.61
N PHE A 421 12.71 -12.61 8.79
CA PHE A 421 13.83 -13.33 8.19
C PHE A 421 13.68 -13.35 6.68
N ASN A 422 14.80 -13.17 5.98
CA ASN A 422 14.84 -13.29 4.52
C ASN A 422 15.27 -14.72 4.14
N PHE A 423 14.32 -15.52 3.68
CA PHE A 423 14.56 -16.87 3.15
C PHE A 423 14.45 -16.93 1.61
N GLY A 424 14.42 -15.77 0.93
CA GLY A 424 14.02 -15.64 -0.46
C GLY A 424 12.51 -15.37 -0.61
N GLN A 425 12.07 -15.11 -1.84
CA GLN A 425 10.70 -14.74 -2.17
C GLN A 425 10.11 -15.79 -3.12
N SER A 426 8.96 -16.35 -2.76
CA SER A 426 8.24 -17.35 -3.56
C SER A 426 7.22 -16.65 -4.46
N SER A 427 7.15 -17.07 -5.73
CA SER A 427 6.14 -16.62 -6.69
C SER A 427 4.89 -17.52 -6.73
N VAL A 428 4.82 -18.55 -5.88
CA VAL A 428 3.69 -19.48 -5.80
C VAL A 428 2.91 -19.28 -4.50
N THR A 429 1.58 -19.43 -4.55
CA THR A 429 0.73 -19.36 -3.35
C THR A 429 1.01 -20.55 -2.41
N GLU A 430 0.93 -20.34 -1.10
CA GLU A 430 0.98 -21.47 -0.13
C GLU A 430 -0.20 -22.44 -0.32
N LEU A 431 -1.34 -21.97 -0.84
CA LEU A 431 -2.46 -22.83 -1.25
C LEU A 431 -2.09 -23.79 -2.38
N SER A 432 -1.31 -23.36 -3.38
CA SER A 432 -0.78 -24.23 -4.44
C SER A 432 0.20 -25.27 -3.90
N VAL A 433 1.05 -24.87 -2.94
CA VAL A 433 2.01 -25.78 -2.28
C VAL A 433 1.29 -26.82 -1.40
N LEU A 434 0.26 -26.42 -0.66
CA LEU A 434 -0.52 -27.29 0.22
C LEU A 434 -1.50 -28.21 -0.55
N SER A 435 -1.96 -27.81 -1.73
CA SER A 435 -2.86 -28.61 -2.57
C SER A 435 -2.14 -29.54 -3.56
N GLY A 436 -0.82 -29.42 -3.71
CA GLY A 436 -0.03 -30.23 -4.64
C GLY A 436 -0.29 -29.93 -6.12
N ALA A 437 -1.02 -28.86 -6.43
CA ALA A 437 -1.21 -28.36 -7.78
C ALA A 437 -0.07 -27.41 -8.14
N LEU A 438 1.03 -27.98 -8.65
CA LEU A 438 2.10 -27.24 -9.34
C LEU A 438 1.69 -26.94 -10.79
#